data_AF-A0A9E2ZWI7-F1
#
_entry.id   AF-A0A9E2ZWI7-F1
#
_cell.length_a   1.000
_cell.length_b   1.000
_cell.length_c   1.000
_cell.angle_alpha   90.00
_cell.angle_beta   90.00
_cell.angle_gamma   90.00
#
_symmetry.space_group_name_H-M   'P 1'
#
loop_
_entity.id
_entity.type
_entity.pdbx_description
1 polymer ?
#
loop_
_entity_poly.entity_id
_entity_poly.type
_entity_poly.pdbx_seq_one_letter_code
_entity_poly.pdbx_strand_id
1 'polypeptide(L)'
;MAELAGRPLGALTRRDVALALLAVPAADALASLPGIRRGLLAAGNPLSAAFWSSAEATLRAIDEGDATVGDVRTWLEATGTEPKGMIGLHVWDEQAERSQLAEEMHTRLVSYLEERLAAGEIDPDLLAAGDTEACRVHIALQERWMTSPLPDGRVPMNVLLDEKDEELLAEWEAADAEALSSLQAVLARAGDRPLPAGELRLAAARLREAVARRGWPGPLLVACGGMKARELPDDDAELWLSLAAGVTSPAGDDWGGPGRRIGDVDDVVASLCALDHFDWLAVITALATGGPGTSASAPDLAGYVRDYDPDEGLDGGPGGDDDGDRYDFGGLDGGDEFDELGIQAMFVPVTMLWRILGAIDDEERLTPLGWWGLPEAVRRVWAHSASPGSEPPSPG
;
A
#
# COMPACT_ATOMS: atom_id res chain seq x y z
N MET A 1 -17.84 -13.91 31.28
CA MET A 1 -18.85 -14.10 30.20
C MET A 1 -19.89 -12.98 30.18
N ALA A 2 -20.87 -12.96 31.10
CA ALA A 2 -21.92 -11.91 31.11
C ALA A 2 -21.36 -10.49 31.25
N GLU A 3 -20.39 -10.31 32.15
CA GLU A 3 -19.69 -9.04 32.35
C GLU A 3 -18.83 -8.66 31.12
N LEU A 4 -18.13 -9.63 30.54
CA LEU A 4 -17.30 -9.45 29.34
C LEU A 4 -18.12 -9.05 28.11
N ALA A 5 -19.32 -9.60 27.96
CA ALA A 5 -20.24 -9.29 26.86
C ALA A 5 -21.17 -8.10 27.17
N GLY A 6 -21.13 -7.53 28.39
CA GLY A 6 -22.04 -6.46 28.82
C GLY A 6 -23.53 -6.84 28.77
N ARG A 7 -23.87 -8.13 28.79
CA ARG A 7 -25.23 -8.67 28.58
C ARG A 7 -25.59 -9.73 29.63
N PRO A 8 -26.87 -9.87 30.02
CA PRO A 8 -27.29 -10.92 30.96
C PRO A 8 -27.12 -12.32 30.35
N LEU A 9 -26.94 -13.35 31.18
CA LEU A 9 -26.73 -14.74 30.73
C LEU A 9 -27.79 -15.26 29.76
N GLY A 10 -29.04 -14.84 29.95
CA GLY A 10 -30.16 -15.21 29.09
C GLY A 10 -30.14 -14.59 27.68
N ALA A 11 -29.25 -13.62 27.44
CA ALA A 11 -29.13 -12.88 26.18
C ALA A 11 -27.75 -13.05 25.52
N LEU A 12 -26.89 -13.94 26.04
CA LEU A 12 -25.59 -14.22 25.44
C LEU A 12 -25.75 -14.95 24.10
N THR A 13 -25.07 -14.46 23.08
CA THR A 13 -24.97 -15.13 21.78
C THR A 13 -23.92 -16.24 21.81
N ARG A 14 -23.90 -17.08 20.76
CA ARG A 14 -22.84 -18.09 20.57
C ARG A 14 -21.46 -17.43 20.47
N ARG A 15 -21.40 -16.27 19.80
CA ARG A 15 -20.20 -15.44 19.68
C ARG A 15 -19.71 -14.93 21.03
N ASP A 16 -20.61 -14.40 21.87
CA ASP A 16 -20.25 -13.93 23.22
C ASP A 16 -19.65 -15.05 24.08
N VAL A 17 -20.23 -16.25 23.98
CA VAL A 17 -19.72 -17.43 24.70
C VAL A 17 -18.38 -17.88 24.12
N ALA A 18 -18.22 -17.92 22.79
CA ALA A 18 -16.97 -18.31 22.15
C ALA A 18 -15.81 -17.36 22.50
N LEU A 19 -16.01 -16.04 22.38
CA LEU A 19 -15.01 -15.03 22.77
C LEU A 19 -14.63 -15.14 24.24
N ALA A 20 -15.62 -15.36 25.13
CA ALA A 20 -15.34 -15.51 26.55
C ALA A 20 -14.60 -16.81 26.91
N LEU A 21 -14.72 -17.86 26.10
CA LEU A 21 -13.94 -19.09 26.24
C LEU A 21 -12.49 -18.89 25.75
N LEU A 22 -12.28 -18.10 24.70
CA LEU A 22 -10.94 -17.78 24.18
C LEU A 22 -10.18 -16.78 25.06
N ALA A 23 -10.88 -16.01 25.90
CA ALA A 23 -10.28 -15.03 26.81
C ALA A 23 -9.56 -15.65 28.03
N VAL A 24 -9.59 -16.98 28.20
CA VAL A 24 -8.93 -17.70 29.29
C VAL A 24 -8.13 -18.89 28.74
N PRO A 25 -7.15 -19.43 29.49
CA PRO A 25 -6.40 -20.61 29.04
C PRO A 25 -7.33 -21.78 28.66
N ALA A 26 -7.01 -22.47 27.58
CA ALA A 26 -7.90 -23.50 27.01
C ALA A 26 -8.23 -24.64 27.99
N ALA A 27 -7.25 -25.10 28.79
CA ALA A 27 -7.46 -26.06 29.88
C ALA A 27 -8.52 -25.58 30.90
N ASP A 28 -8.49 -24.31 31.29
CA ASP A 28 -9.43 -23.72 32.25
C ASP A 28 -10.83 -23.57 31.63
N ALA A 29 -10.89 -23.17 30.36
CA ALA A 29 -12.13 -23.10 29.59
C ALA A 29 -12.80 -24.50 29.51
N LEU A 30 -12.04 -25.53 29.15
CA LEU A 30 -12.49 -26.93 29.07
C LEU A 30 -13.03 -27.43 30.41
N ALA A 31 -12.29 -27.19 31.51
CA ALA A 31 -12.72 -27.57 32.86
C ALA A 31 -14.04 -26.88 33.27
N SER A 32 -14.29 -25.67 32.76
CA SER A 32 -15.44 -24.84 33.10
C SER A 32 -16.70 -25.15 32.28
N LEU A 33 -16.58 -25.81 31.12
CA LEU A 33 -17.71 -26.08 30.19
C LEU A 33 -18.96 -26.69 30.87
N PRO A 34 -18.85 -27.72 31.75
CA PRO A 34 -20.04 -28.31 32.39
C PRO A 34 -20.77 -27.32 33.31
N GLY A 35 -20.02 -26.42 33.95
CA GLY A 35 -20.58 -25.34 34.78
C GLY A 35 -21.30 -24.30 33.93
N ILE A 36 -20.63 -23.83 32.87
CA ILE A 36 -21.15 -22.86 31.91
C ILE A 36 -22.45 -23.35 31.27
N ARG A 37 -22.47 -24.58 30.77
CA ARG A 37 -23.67 -25.18 30.14
C ARG A 37 -24.86 -25.24 31.08
N ARG A 38 -24.64 -25.62 32.35
CA ARG A 38 -25.70 -25.64 33.38
C ARG A 38 -26.19 -24.23 33.70
N GLY A 39 -25.29 -23.26 33.80
CA GLY A 39 -25.63 -21.86 34.04
C GLY A 39 -26.49 -21.26 32.94
N LEU A 40 -26.13 -21.48 31.68
CA LEU A 40 -26.89 -21.02 30.52
C LEU A 40 -28.27 -21.70 30.41
N LEU A 41 -28.34 -23.01 30.67
CA LEU A 41 -29.61 -23.73 30.74
C LEU A 41 -30.52 -23.19 31.85
N ALA A 42 -29.97 -22.93 33.04
CA ALA A 42 -30.72 -22.34 34.16
C ALA A 42 -31.20 -20.91 33.86
N ALA A 43 -30.46 -20.16 33.03
CA ALA A 43 -30.83 -18.83 32.55
C ALA A 43 -31.83 -18.86 31.36
N GLY A 44 -32.26 -20.04 30.90
CA GLY A 44 -33.20 -20.19 29.79
C GLY A 44 -32.58 -20.00 28.40
N ASN A 45 -31.25 -20.04 28.28
CA ASN A 45 -30.52 -19.85 27.03
C ASN A 45 -29.66 -21.09 26.68
N PRO A 46 -30.27 -22.26 26.39
CA PRO A 46 -29.51 -23.44 26.03
C PRO A 46 -28.92 -23.32 24.62
N LEU A 47 -27.59 -23.36 24.52
CA LEU A 47 -26.90 -23.49 23.22
C LEU A 47 -26.95 -24.93 22.69
N SER A 48 -26.84 -25.09 21.37
CA SER A 48 -26.99 -26.38 20.68
C SER A 48 -25.90 -27.38 21.06
N ALA A 49 -26.18 -28.67 20.86
CA ALA A 49 -25.18 -29.71 21.03
C ALA A 49 -23.99 -29.53 20.07
N ALA A 50 -24.27 -29.11 18.83
CA ALA A 50 -23.25 -28.86 17.81
C ALA A 50 -22.26 -27.78 18.27
N PHE A 51 -22.75 -26.67 18.84
CA PHE A 51 -21.89 -25.62 19.40
C PHE A 51 -20.98 -26.14 20.52
N TRP A 52 -21.53 -26.92 21.47
CA TRP A 52 -20.72 -27.44 22.57
C TRP A 52 -19.65 -28.43 22.09
N SER A 53 -20.00 -29.29 21.13
CA SER A 53 -19.05 -30.22 20.53
C SER A 53 -17.96 -29.51 19.75
N SER A 54 -18.28 -28.45 18.99
CA SER A 54 -17.28 -27.66 18.28
C SER A 54 -16.38 -26.88 19.24
N ALA A 55 -16.96 -26.26 20.29
CA ALA A 55 -16.21 -25.53 21.31
C ALA A 55 -15.21 -26.45 22.05
N GLU A 56 -15.63 -27.65 22.44
CA GLU A 56 -14.74 -28.61 23.09
C GLU A 56 -13.62 -29.09 22.16
N ALA A 57 -13.93 -29.34 20.87
CA ALA A 57 -12.94 -29.75 19.89
C ALA A 57 -11.89 -28.66 19.64
N THR A 58 -12.31 -27.40 19.41
CA THR A 58 -11.41 -26.27 19.18
C THR A 58 -10.55 -25.98 20.41
N LEU A 59 -11.13 -25.94 21.62
CA LEU A 59 -10.36 -25.69 22.85
C LEU A 59 -9.36 -26.82 23.13
N ARG A 60 -9.70 -28.08 22.85
CA ARG A 60 -8.75 -29.19 22.99
C ARG A 60 -7.59 -29.06 22.01
N ALA A 61 -7.85 -28.73 20.75
CA ALA A 61 -6.80 -28.49 19.75
C ALA A 61 -5.88 -27.33 20.14
N ILE A 62 -6.42 -26.26 20.76
CA ILE A 62 -5.60 -25.16 21.30
C ILE A 62 -4.73 -25.64 22.46
N ASP A 63 -5.29 -26.38 23.41
CA ASP A 63 -4.57 -26.91 24.59
C ASP A 63 -3.44 -27.88 24.20
N GLU A 64 -3.66 -28.67 23.14
CA GLU A 64 -2.69 -29.62 22.59
C GLU A 64 -1.64 -28.93 21.70
N GLY A 65 -1.84 -27.66 21.32
CA GLY A 65 -0.94 -26.91 20.43
C GLY A 65 -1.12 -27.22 18.95
N ASP A 66 -2.20 -27.92 18.58
CA ASP A 66 -2.50 -28.38 17.22
C ASP A 66 -3.38 -27.39 16.44
N ALA A 67 -4.00 -26.41 17.11
CA ALA A 67 -4.88 -25.43 16.47
C ALA A 67 -4.11 -24.30 15.78
N THR A 68 -4.53 -23.98 14.55
CA THR A 68 -4.07 -22.77 13.85
C THR A 68 -4.98 -21.57 14.14
N VAL A 69 -4.49 -20.35 13.85
CA VAL A 69 -5.32 -19.12 13.89
C VAL A 69 -6.53 -19.26 12.95
N GLY A 70 -6.35 -19.91 11.80
CA GLY A 70 -7.42 -20.18 10.84
C GLY A 70 -8.53 -21.08 11.40
N ASP A 71 -8.19 -22.06 12.24
CA ASP A 71 -9.16 -22.96 12.88
C ASP A 71 -10.03 -22.20 13.90
N VAL A 72 -9.40 -21.34 14.71
CA VAL A 72 -10.10 -20.50 15.69
C VAL A 72 -11.02 -19.50 14.98
N ARG A 73 -10.53 -18.85 13.93
CA ARG A 73 -11.33 -17.94 13.10
C ARG A 73 -12.52 -18.66 12.46
N THR A 74 -12.30 -19.82 11.87
CA THR A 74 -13.37 -20.62 11.24
C THR A 74 -14.45 -21.00 12.26
N TRP A 75 -14.05 -21.34 13.49
CA TRP A 75 -14.99 -21.63 14.57
C TRP A 75 -15.80 -20.39 15.01
N LEU A 76 -15.15 -19.23 15.15
CA LEU A 76 -15.85 -17.98 15.46
C LEU A 76 -16.85 -17.60 14.36
N GLU A 77 -16.46 -17.67 13.10
CA GLU A 77 -17.35 -17.45 11.95
C GLU A 77 -18.56 -18.41 11.94
N ALA A 78 -18.36 -19.66 12.37
CA ALA A 78 -19.43 -20.64 12.48
C ALA A 78 -20.47 -20.32 13.57
N THR A 79 -20.21 -19.34 14.45
CA THR A 79 -21.23 -18.81 15.38
C THR A 79 -22.37 -18.09 14.66
N GLY A 80 -22.18 -17.74 13.37
CA GLY A 80 -23.16 -17.09 12.50
C GLY A 80 -23.30 -15.58 12.70
N THR A 81 -22.61 -15.01 13.70
CA THR A 81 -22.66 -13.57 14.02
C THR A 81 -21.29 -12.90 13.99
N GLU A 82 -20.21 -13.68 13.98
CA GLU A 82 -18.90 -13.18 13.60
C GLU A 82 -18.83 -13.04 12.08
N PRO A 83 -18.46 -11.87 11.54
CA PRO A 83 -18.27 -11.66 10.11
C PRO A 83 -17.23 -12.63 9.53
N LYS A 84 -17.50 -13.16 8.32
CA LYS A 84 -16.52 -13.93 7.56
C LYS A 84 -15.56 -12.98 6.86
N GLY A 85 -14.31 -13.43 6.69
CA GLY A 85 -13.43 -12.83 5.70
C GLY A 85 -14.05 -12.93 4.31
N MET A 86 -14.22 -11.79 3.62
CA MET A 86 -14.65 -11.79 2.22
C MET A 86 -13.41 -11.84 1.33
N ILE A 87 -13.39 -12.77 0.38
CA ILE A 87 -12.25 -12.97 -0.52
C ILE A 87 -12.03 -11.69 -1.34
N GLY A 88 -10.78 -11.19 -1.36
CA GLY A 88 -10.39 -9.97 -2.08
C GLY A 88 -10.60 -8.66 -1.31
N LEU A 89 -11.11 -8.74 -0.08
CA LEU A 89 -11.40 -7.60 0.78
C LEU A 89 -10.94 -7.99 2.20
N HIS A 90 -9.67 -7.69 2.53
CA HIS A 90 -9.12 -7.81 3.89
C HIS A 90 -9.69 -6.69 4.78
N VAL A 91 -11.01 -6.63 4.93
CA VAL A 91 -11.70 -5.50 5.59
C VAL A 91 -11.57 -5.54 7.11
N TRP A 92 -11.40 -6.72 7.67
CA TRP A 92 -11.42 -6.93 9.11
C TRP A 92 -10.01 -7.25 9.58
N ASP A 93 -9.24 -6.20 9.85
CA ASP A 93 -7.97 -6.28 10.57
C ASP A 93 -8.18 -6.92 11.95
N GLU A 94 -7.07 -7.30 12.60
CA GLU A 94 -7.11 -7.78 13.97
C GLU A 94 -7.80 -6.76 14.87
N GLN A 95 -8.54 -7.22 15.88
CA GLN A 95 -9.38 -6.33 16.69
C GLN A 95 -8.60 -5.15 17.32
N ALA A 96 -7.33 -5.36 17.64
CA ALA A 96 -6.47 -4.31 18.21
C ALA A 96 -6.00 -3.26 17.19
N GLU A 97 -6.04 -3.58 15.90
CA GLU A 97 -5.51 -2.78 14.80
C GLU A 97 -6.62 -2.03 14.04
N ARG A 98 -7.89 -2.32 14.34
CA ARG A 98 -9.03 -1.69 13.67
C ARG A 98 -9.08 -0.19 13.95
N SER A 99 -9.27 0.57 12.87
CA SER A 99 -9.68 1.97 12.94
C SER A 99 -11.04 2.12 13.65
N GLN A 100 -11.36 3.35 14.05
CA GLN A 100 -12.66 3.66 14.63
C GLN A 100 -13.81 3.36 13.66
N LEU A 101 -13.63 3.60 12.35
CA LEU A 101 -14.62 3.32 11.33
C LEU A 101 -14.79 1.83 11.10
N ALA A 102 -13.68 1.08 11.00
CA ALA A 102 -13.69 -0.38 10.88
C ALA A 102 -14.41 -1.03 12.07
N GLU A 103 -14.15 -0.58 13.29
CA GLU A 103 -14.83 -1.09 14.50
C GLU A 103 -16.32 -0.72 14.51
N GLU A 104 -16.68 0.50 14.07
CA GLU A 104 -18.08 0.90 13.91
C GLU A 104 -18.81 -0.02 12.91
N MET A 105 -18.24 -0.22 11.73
CA MET A 105 -18.84 -1.02 10.66
C MET A 105 -18.92 -2.49 11.04
N HIS A 106 -17.87 -3.02 11.67
CA HIS A 106 -17.85 -4.36 12.21
C HIS A 106 -18.98 -4.56 13.24
N THR A 107 -19.12 -3.64 14.19
CA THR A 107 -20.18 -3.69 15.22
C THR A 107 -21.59 -3.66 14.61
N ARG A 108 -21.79 -2.81 13.59
CA ARG A 108 -23.07 -2.74 12.87
C ARG A 108 -23.35 -4.03 12.09
N LEU A 109 -22.34 -4.64 11.47
CA LEU A 109 -22.48 -5.91 10.78
C LEU A 109 -22.82 -7.05 11.74
N VAL A 110 -22.14 -7.16 12.88
CA VAL A 110 -22.47 -8.12 13.94
C VAL A 110 -23.93 -7.96 14.38
N SER A 111 -24.37 -6.73 14.61
CA SER A 111 -25.76 -6.44 15.00
C SER A 111 -26.76 -6.87 13.92
N TYR A 112 -26.47 -6.60 12.64
CA TYR A 112 -27.29 -7.06 11.53
C TYR A 112 -27.34 -8.60 11.44
N LEU A 113 -26.21 -9.29 11.64
CA LEU A 113 -26.16 -10.75 11.66
C LEU A 113 -26.92 -11.34 12.86
N GLU A 114 -26.87 -10.70 14.04
CA GLU A 114 -27.70 -11.07 15.20
C GLU A 114 -29.19 -10.99 14.86
N GLU A 115 -29.63 -9.93 14.16
CA GLU A 115 -31.02 -9.80 13.70
C GLU A 115 -31.40 -10.87 12.67
N ARG A 116 -30.52 -11.17 11.71
CA ARG A 116 -30.75 -12.23 10.70
C ARG A 116 -30.82 -13.61 11.34
N LEU A 117 -29.96 -13.88 12.33
CA LEU A 117 -29.99 -15.09 13.14
C LEU A 117 -31.32 -15.22 13.90
N ALA A 118 -31.78 -14.14 14.56
CA ALA A 118 -33.05 -14.13 15.26
C ALA A 118 -34.27 -14.31 14.31
N ALA A 119 -34.14 -13.87 13.05
CA ALA A 119 -35.13 -14.09 12.00
C ALA A 119 -35.12 -15.52 11.43
N GLY A 120 -34.14 -16.35 11.79
CA GLY A 120 -33.96 -17.71 11.25
C GLY A 120 -33.39 -17.76 9.84
N GLU A 121 -32.81 -16.67 9.35
CA GLU A 121 -32.14 -16.61 8.04
C GLU A 121 -30.73 -17.24 8.09
N ILE A 122 -30.16 -17.39 9.29
CA ILE A 122 -28.85 -18.00 9.55
C ILE A 122 -29.07 -19.23 10.44
N ASP A 123 -28.51 -20.37 10.06
CA ASP A 123 -28.45 -21.57 10.88
C ASP A 123 -27.00 -21.85 11.30
N PRO A 124 -26.61 -21.51 12.54
CA PRO A 124 -25.24 -21.69 12.98
C PRO A 124 -24.86 -23.15 13.23
N ASP A 125 -25.82 -24.08 13.35
CA ASP A 125 -25.51 -25.51 13.43
C ASP A 125 -25.10 -26.05 12.05
N LEU A 126 -25.75 -25.57 10.97
CA LEU A 126 -25.33 -25.88 9.60
C LEU A 126 -23.99 -25.23 9.25
N LEU A 127 -23.74 -24.00 9.71
CA LEU A 127 -22.42 -23.36 9.54
C LEU A 127 -21.32 -24.13 10.27
N ALA A 128 -21.56 -24.57 11.52
CA ALA A 128 -20.61 -25.39 12.27
C ALA A 128 -20.37 -26.77 11.64
N ALA A 129 -21.35 -27.31 10.93
CA ALA A 129 -21.20 -28.55 10.16
C ALA A 129 -20.48 -28.37 8.81
N GLY A 130 -20.14 -27.14 8.42
CA GLY A 130 -19.50 -26.83 7.14
C GLY A 130 -20.44 -26.98 5.94
N ASP A 131 -21.76 -26.86 6.15
CA ASP A 131 -22.72 -26.92 5.04
C ASP A 131 -22.45 -25.81 4.03
N THR A 132 -22.24 -26.21 2.77
CA THR A 132 -21.83 -25.28 1.71
C THR A 132 -22.92 -24.27 1.37
N GLU A 133 -24.19 -24.67 1.42
CA GLU A 133 -25.30 -23.77 1.10
C GLU A 133 -25.52 -22.75 2.23
N ALA A 134 -25.47 -23.19 3.49
CA ALA A 134 -25.53 -22.29 4.64
C ALA A 134 -24.38 -21.28 4.62
N CYS A 135 -23.15 -21.72 4.31
CA CYS A 135 -22.00 -20.83 4.14
C CYS A 135 -22.26 -19.81 3.02
N ARG A 136 -22.77 -20.24 1.86
CA ARG A 136 -23.06 -19.37 0.71
C ARG A 136 -24.13 -18.32 1.05
N VAL A 137 -25.20 -18.72 1.73
CA VAL A 137 -26.25 -17.80 2.18
C VAL A 137 -25.68 -16.78 3.16
N HIS A 138 -24.87 -17.21 4.12
CA HIS A 138 -24.25 -16.33 5.11
C HIS A 138 -23.29 -15.31 4.48
N ILE A 139 -22.48 -15.73 3.48
CA ILE A 139 -21.61 -14.82 2.72
C ILE A 139 -22.46 -13.81 1.93
N ALA A 140 -23.49 -14.27 1.21
CA ALA A 140 -24.36 -13.40 0.43
C ALA A 140 -25.09 -12.35 1.29
N LEU A 141 -25.44 -12.68 2.53
CA LEU A 141 -26.02 -11.73 3.48
C LEU A 141 -25.04 -10.60 3.84
N GLN A 142 -23.77 -10.94 4.05
CA GLN A 142 -22.72 -9.99 4.36
C GLN A 142 -22.36 -9.11 3.16
N GLU A 143 -22.14 -9.71 1.99
CA GLU A 143 -21.87 -8.98 0.74
C GLU A 143 -22.97 -7.98 0.42
N ARG A 144 -24.24 -8.39 0.57
CA ARG A 144 -25.38 -7.50 0.37
C ARG A 144 -25.38 -6.35 1.37
N TRP A 145 -25.06 -6.61 2.64
CA TRP A 145 -24.98 -5.56 3.66
C TRP A 145 -23.85 -4.56 3.35
N MET A 146 -22.68 -5.08 2.97
CA MET A 146 -21.48 -4.28 2.64
C MET A 146 -21.67 -3.38 1.42
N THR A 147 -22.45 -3.83 0.45
CA THR A 147 -22.68 -3.12 -0.83
C THR A 147 -23.98 -2.32 -0.87
N SER A 148 -24.81 -2.38 0.19
CA SER A 148 -26.05 -1.63 0.27
C SER A 148 -25.88 -0.35 1.12
N PRO A 149 -26.60 0.73 0.78
CA PRO A 149 -26.60 1.93 1.61
C PRO A 149 -27.27 1.64 2.97
N LEU A 150 -26.59 2.02 4.04
CA LEU A 150 -27.12 2.03 5.40
C LEU A 150 -28.14 3.18 5.58
N PRO A 151 -28.90 3.21 6.70
CA PRO A 151 -29.87 4.29 6.95
C PRO A 151 -29.28 5.70 7.00
N ASP A 152 -27.97 5.83 7.25
CA ASP A 152 -27.24 7.10 7.22
C ASP A 152 -26.67 7.44 5.83
N GLY A 153 -26.97 6.63 4.80
CA GLY A 153 -26.56 6.83 3.41
C GLY A 153 -25.19 6.26 3.06
N ARG A 154 -24.37 5.86 4.05
CA ARG A 154 -23.05 5.27 3.80
C ARG A 154 -23.19 3.86 3.20
N VAL A 155 -22.33 3.53 2.25
CA VAL A 155 -22.12 2.15 1.79
C VAL A 155 -20.87 1.63 2.51
N PRO A 156 -20.97 0.61 3.38
CA PRO A 156 -19.84 0.17 4.21
C PRO A 156 -18.57 -0.15 3.42
N MET A 157 -18.71 -0.82 2.28
CA MET A 157 -17.57 -1.15 1.42
C MET A 157 -16.85 0.11 0.91
N ASN A 158 -17.60 1.14 0.49
CA ASN A 158 -16.99 2.36 -0.02
C ASN A 158 -16.23 3.09 1.09
N VAL A 159 -16.86 3.32 2.24
CA VAL A 159 -16.23 4.12 3.30
C VAL A 159 -15.00 3.43 3.91
N LEU A 160 -14.96 2.10 3.92
CA LEU A 160 -13.79 1.34 4.39
C LEU A 160 -12.67 1.32 3.34
N LEU A 161 -13.01 1.27 2.05
CA LEU A 161 -12.01 1.42 0.99
C LEU A 161 -11.47 2.85 0.94
N ASP A 162 -12.33 3.86 1.09
CA ASP A 162 -11.92 5.27 1.14
C ASP A 162 -10.94 5.51 2.31
N GLU A 163 -11.21 4.95 3.51
CA GLU A 163 -10.28 5.03 4.65
C GLU A 163 -8.93 4.36 4.35
N LYS A 164 -8.95 3.20 3.69
CA LYS A 164 -7.70 2.49 3.33
C LYS A 164 -6.93 3.20 2.22
N ASP A 165 -7.61 3.81 1.27
CA ASP A 165 -6.99 4.66 0.25
C ASP A 165 -6.38 5.92 0.90
N GLU A 166 -7.06 6.54 1.87
CA GLU A 166 -6.52 7.67 2.65
C GLU A 166 -5.30 7.25 3.48
N GLU A 167 -5.33 6.09 4.15
CA GLU A 167 -4.19 5.53 4.90
C GLU A 167 -2.99 5.29 3.98
N LEU A 168 -3.21 4.62 2.84
CA LEU A 168 -2.18 4.36 1.84
C LEU A 168 -1.59 5.67 1.28
N LEU A 169 -2.42 6.67 1.00
CA LEU A 169 -1.96 7.98 0.53
C LEU A 169 -1.14 8.70 1.61
N ALA A 170 -1.53 8.61 2.88
CA ALA A 170 -0.77 9.21 3.98
C ALA A 170 0.59 8.54 4.19
N GLU A 171 0.67 7.21 4.07
CA GLU A 171 1.93 6.46 4.07
C GLU A 171 2.82 6.87 2.90
N TRP A 172 2.23 7.02 1.71
CA TRP A 172 2.94 7.51 0.52
C TRP A 172 3.48 8.92 0.72
N GLU A 173 2.68 9.85 1.25
CA GLU A 173 3.10 11.22 1.56
C GLU A 173 4.23 11.25 2.59
N ALA A 174 4.19 10.36 3.59
CA ALA A 174 5.26 10.22 4.57
C ALA A 174 6.57 9.73 3.93
N ALA A 175 6.49 8.75 3.03
CA ALA A 175 7.63 8.27 2.26
C ALA A 175 8.22 9.37 1.34
N ASP A 176 7.37 10.15 0.66
CA ASP A 176 7.78 11.33 -0.11
C ASP A 176 8.52 12.35 0.76
N ALA A 177 8.01 12.63 1.96
CA ALA A 177 8.62 13.57 2.89
C ALA A 177 9.97 13.10 3.43
N GLU A 178 10.10 11.81 3.74
CA GLU A 178 11.35 11.18 4.17
C GLU A 178 12.40 11.21 3.04
N ALA A 179 12.02 10.76 1.84
CA ALA A 179 12.90 10.79 0.67
C ALA A 179 13.36 12.22 0.34
N LEU A 180 12.46 13.20 0.44
CA LEU A 180 12.80 14.62 0.26
C LEU A 180 13.80 15.12 1.31
N SER A 181 13.62 14.74 2.58
CA SER A 181 14.56 15.09 3.67
C SER A 181 15.95 14.53 3.39
N SER A 182 16.04 13.25 3.03
CA SER A 182 17.29 12.56 2.69
C SER A 182 17.97 13.19 1.48
N LEU A 183 17.21 13.49 0.42
CA LEU A 183 17.73 14.19 -0.75
C LEU A 183 18.26 15.58 -0.40
N GLN A 184 17.56 16.35 0.43
CA GLN A 184 18.03 17.67 0.86
C GLN A 184 19.36 17.58 1.63
N ALA A 185 19.53 16.57 2.48
CA ALA A 185 20.78 16.33 3.19
C ALA A 185 21.94 16.00 2.23
N VAL A 186 21.68 15.14 1.24
CA VAL A 186 22.66 14.82 0.17
C VAL A 186 23.03 16.06 -0.62
N LEU A 187 22.05 16.87 -1.03
CA LEU A 187 22.30 18.08 -1.81
C LEU A 187 23.06 19.15 -1.01
N ALA A 188 22.78 19.28 0.29
CA ALA A 188 23.53 20.18 1.17
C ALA A 188 25.01 19.76 1.28
N ARG A 189 25.29 18.45 1.31
CA ARG A 189 26.66 17.90 1.31
C ARG A 189 27.36 18.09 -0.04
N ALA A 190 26.65 17.88 -1.15
CA ALA A 190 27.20 18.00 -2.50
C ALA A 190 27.58 19.46 -2.86
N GLY A 191 26.92 20.43 -2.24
CA GLY A 191 27.22 21.86 -2.39
C GLY A 191 26.60 22.52 -3.61
N ASP A 192 27.14 23.69 -3.99
CA ASP A 192 26.59 24.53 -5.06
C ASP A 192 26.66 23.86 -6.43
N ARG A 193 25.49 23.82 -7.10
CA ARG A 193 25.32 23.29 -8.46
C ARG A 193 24.81 24.41 -9.36
N PRO A 194 25.70 25.16 -10.04
CA PRO A 194 25.30 26.33 -10.81
C PRO A 194 24.51 25.94 -12.06
N LEU A 195 23.50 26.76 -12.40
CA LEU A 195 22.66 26.58 -13.59
C LEU A 195 23.49 26.64 -14.89
N PRO A 196 23.53 25.58 -15.71
CA PRO A 196 24.23 25.58 -16.99
C PRO A 196 23.35 26.22 -18.08
N ALA A 197 23.27 27.56 -18.08
CA ALA A 197 22.33 28.32 -18.91
C ALA A 197 22.56 28.19 -20.43
N GLY A 198 23.75 27.79 -20.88
CA GLY A 198 24.02 27.53 -22.30
C GLY A 198 23.39 26.22 -22.74
N GLU A 199 23.70 25.16 -21.99
CA GLU A 199 23.25 23.79 -22.18
C GLU A 199 21.73 23.69 -22.03
N LEU A 200 21.16 24.36 -21.03
CA LEU A 200 19.72 24.41 -20.81
C LEU A 200 18.98 24.99 -22.02
N ARG A 201 19.43 26.14 -22.56
CA ARG A 201 18.81 26.76 -23.74
C ARG A 201 18.86 25.85 -24.96
N LEU A 202 19.98 25.15 -25.17
CA LEU A 202 20.13 24.19 -26.27
C LEU A 202 19.23 22.97 -26.08
N ALA A 203 19.13 22.44 -24.86
CA ALA A 203 18.23 21.33 -24.54
C ALA A 203 16.76 21.74 -24.73
N ALA A 204 16.34 22.88 -24.19
CA ALA A 204 14.98 23.38 -24.31
C ALA A 204 14.59 23.63 -25.78
N ALA A 205 15.48 24.20 -26.60
CA ALA A 205 15.24 24.37 -28.03
C ALA A 205 15.02 23.02 -28.74
N ARG A 206 15.85 22.01 -28.45
CA ARG A 206 15.70 20.65 -29.00
C ARG A 206 14.40 19.99 -28.55
N LEU A 207 14.01 20.15 -27.28
CA LEU A 207 12.79 19.59 -26.74
C LEU A 207 11.55 20.21 -27.40
N ARG A 208 11.52 21.54 -27.56
CA ARG A 208 10.42 22.20 -28.27
C ARG A 208 10.32 21.76 -29.73
N GLU A 209 11.45 21.57 -30.42
CA GLU A 209 11.45 21.00 -31.77
C GLU A 209 10.91 19.55 -31.77
N ALA A 210 11.36 18.71 -30.82
CA ALA A 210 10.92 17.33 -30.70
C ALA A 210 9.40 17.23 -30.42
N VAL A 211 8.86 18.09 -29.56
CA VAL A 211 7.41 18.15 -29.26
C VAL A 211 6.60 18.66 -30.45
N ALA A 212 7.15 19.61 -31.24
CA ALA A 212 6.47 20.10 -32.43
C ALA A 212 6.37 19.03 -33.54
N ARG A 213 7.25 18.01 -33.53
CA ARG A 213 7.22 16.91 -34.48
C ARG A 213 6.21 15.85 -34.02
N ARG A 214 5.46 15.28 -34.97
CA ARG A 214 4.59 14.15 -34.68
C ARG A 214 5.44 12.89 -34.48
N GLY A 215 5.21 12.21 -33.37
CA GLY A 215 5.83 10.93 -33.05
C GLY A 215 6.84 11.02 -31.90
N TRP A 216 7.42 9.87 -31.56
CA TRP A 216 8.38 9.71 -30.47
C TRP A 216 9.57 10.71 -30.60
N PRO A 217 10.08 11.31 -29.51
CA PRO A 217 9.68 11.15 -28.09
C PRO A 217 8.78 12.25 -27.56
N GLY A 218 8.55 13.31 -28.34
CA GLY A 218 7.91 14.54 -27.87
C GLY A 218 6.58 14.33 -27.12
N PRO A 219 5.61 13.59 -27.69
CA PRO A 219 4.34 13.30 -27.03
C PRO A 219 4.46 12.52 -25.73
N LEU A 220 5.41 11.57 -25.63
CA LEU A 220 5.64 10.80 -24.41
C LEU A 220 6.15 11.69 -23.29
N LEU A 221 7.19 12.49 -23.55
CA LEU A 221 7.75 13.41 -22.55
C LEU A 221 6.70 14.42 -22.07
N VAL A 222 5.86 14.92 -22.97
CA VAL A 222 4.78 15.85 -22.64
C VAL A 222 3.71 15.18 -21.79
N ALA A 223 3.32 13.95 -22.11
CA ALA A 223 2.38 13.18 -21.31
C ALA A 223 2.96 12.86 -19.92
N CYS A 224 4.23 12.44 -19.85
CA CYS A 224 4.95 12.18 -18.61
C CYS A 224 4.94 13.40 -17.70
N GLY A 225 5.20 14.59 -18.24
CA GLY A 225 5.16 15.85 -17.49
C GLY A 225 3.76 16.41 -17.23
N GLY A 226 2.66 15.70 -17.55
CA GLY A 226 1.29 16.17 -17.35
C GLY A 226 0.91 17.40 -18.17
N MET A 227 1.66 17.70 -19.25
CA MET A 227 1.49 18.92 -20.04
C MET A 227 0.69 18.67 -21.31
N LYS A 228 0.17 19.74 -21.90
CA LYS A 228 -0.34 19.72 -23.28
C LYS A 228 0.69 20.35 -24.21
N ALA A 229 0.90 19.76 -25.37
CA ALA A 229 1.90 20.24 -26.35
C ALA A 229 1.71 21.71 -26.79
N ARG A 230 0.50 22.26 -26.63
CA ARG A 230 0.14 23.66 -26.92
C ARG A 230 0.30 24.63 -25.73
N GLU A 231 0.59 24.10 -24.54
CA GLU A 231 0.65 24.80 -23.25
C GLU A 231 2.04 24.60 -22.60
N LEU A 232 3.09 24.44 -23.42
CA LEU A 232 4.46 24.31 -22.90
C LEU A 232 4.95 25.61 -22.25
N PRO A 233 5.72 25.55 -21.15
CA PRO A 233 6.34 26.72 -20.56
C PRO A 233 7.28 27.46 -21.54
N ASP A 234 7.18 28.80 -21.54
CA ASP A 234 8.11 29.68 -22.25
C ASP A 234 9.48 29.74 -21.55
N ASP A 235 9.51 29.55 -20.23
CA ASP A 235 10.75 29.46 -19.47
C ASP A 235 11.45 28.11 -19.69
N ASP A 236 12.74 28.17 -20.03
CA ASP A 236 13.52 26.97 -20.38
C ASP A 236 13.77 26.07 -19.17
N ALA A 237 13.97 26.66 -17.99
CA ALA A 237 14.21 25.88 -16.77
C ALA A 237 12.93 25.16 -16.35
N GLU A 238 11.80 25.85 -16.40
CA GLU A 238 10.50 25.26 -16.09
C GLU A 238 10.15 24.15 -17.08
N LEU A 239 10.28 24.38 -18.38
CA LEU A 239 10.05 23.33 -19.39
C LEU A 239 10.90 22.09 -19.11
N TRP A 240 12.21 22.28 -18.89
CA TRP A 240 13.11 21.16 -18.69
C TRP A 240 12.81 20.40 -17.39
N LEU A 241 12.59 21.12 -16.28
CA LEU A 241 12.32 20.53 -14.98
C LEU A 241 10.97 19.81 -14.93
N SER A 242 9.93 20.33 -15.57
CA SER A 242 8.62 19.64 -15.65
C SER A 242 8.72 18.34 -16.44
N LEU A 243 9.45 18.33 -17.57
CA LEU A 243 9.64 17.12 -18.36
C LEU A 243 10.53 16.09 -17.63
N ALA A 244 11.59 16.54 -16.95
CA ALA A 244 12.44 15.67 -16.15
C ALA A 244 11.71 15.08 -14.94
N ALA A 245 10.88 15.88 -14.25
CA ALA A 245 10.05 15.42 -13.14
C ALA A 245 9.04 14.35 -13.60
N GLY A 246 8.47 14.52 -14.80
CA GLY A 246 7.59 13.52 -15.40
C GLY A 246 8.25 12.18 -15.72
N VAL A 247 9.58 12.12 -15.87
CA VAL A 247 10.30 10.84 -16.00
C VAL A 247 10.36 10.11 -14.65
N THR A 248 10.47 10.84 -13.56
CA THR A 248 10.49 10.29 -12.19
C THR A 248 9.10 9.91 -11.70
N SER A 249 8.10 10.74 -11.97
CA SER A 249 6.71 10.50 -11.60
C SER A 249 5.81 10.88 -12.78
N PRO A 250 5.49 9.92 -13.67
CA PRO A 250 4.63 10.17 -14.83
C PRO A 250 3.22 10.60 -14.41
N ALA A 251 2.78 11.80 -14.84
CA ALA A 251 1.53 12.42 -14.37
C ALA A 251 0.36 12.40 -15.40
N GLY A 252 0.55 11.81 -16.58
CA GLY A 252 -0.45 11.79 -17.65
C GLY A 252 -1.47 10.65 -17.53
N ASP A 253 -2.66 10.82 -18.11
CA ASP A 253 -3.64 9.73 -18.25
C ASP A 253 -3.80 9.26 -19.71
N ASP A 254 -3.27 10.02 -20.68
CA ASP A 254 -3.45 9.81 -22.12
C ASP A 254 -2.13 9.48 -22.81
N TRP A 255 -1.68 8.24 -22.60
CA TRP A 255 -0.42 7.70 -23.11
C TRP A 255 -0.50 7.23 -24.59
N GLY A 256 -1.72 7.16 -25.13
CA GLY A 256 -2.06 6.56 -26.43
C GLY A 256 -2.18 7.58 -27.57
N GLY A 257 -1.10 8.25 -27.95
CA GLY A 257 -1.10 9.11 -29.14
C GLY A 257 -1.48 8.34 -30.43
N PRO A 258 -2.19 8.96 -31.41
CA PRO A 258 -2.62 8.25 -32.62
C PRO A 258 -1.42 7.92 -33.52
N GLY A 259 -1.04 6.63 -33.59
CA GLY A 259 -0.12 6.13 -34.63
C GLY A 259 0.97 5.12 -34.22
N ARG A 260 1.02 4.61 -32.97
CA ARG A 260 1.93 3.52 -32.58
C ARG A 260 1.24 2.43 -31.76
N ARG A 261 1.89 1.26 -31.67
CA ARG A 261 1.34 0.06 -30.99
C ARG A 261 1.19 0.34 -29.50
N ILE A 262 0.01 0.02 -28.98
CA ILE A 262 -0.44 0.08 -27.58
C ILE A 262 0.37 -0.94 -26.75
N GLY A 263 1.68 -0.73 -26.62
CA GLY A 263 2.59 -1.68 -25.95
C GLY A 263 3.96 -1.05 -25.67
N ASP A 264 4.61 -0.45 -26.67
CA ASP A 264 5.95 0.16 -26.48
C ASP A 264 5.96 1.35 -25.50
N VAL A 265 4.82 2.05 -25.35
CA VAL A 265 4.70 3.22 -24.44
C VAL A 265 4.25 2.76 -23.06
N ASP A 266 3.32 1.81 -23.01
CA ASP A 266 2.81 1.27 -21.75
C ASP A 266 3.93 0.54 -21.00
N ASP A 267 4.80 -0.20 -21.71
CA ASP A 267 5.98 -0.85 -21.13
C ASP A 267 6.97 0.17 -20.54
N VAL A 268 7.13 1.33 -21.19
CA VAL A 268 8.00 2.42 -20.69
C VAL A 268 7.41 3.03 -19.43
N VAL A 269 6.12 3.40 -19.45
CA VAL A 269 5.45 3.99 -18.28
C VAL A 269 5.43 3.01 -17.11
N ALA A 270 5.10 1.73 -17.36
CA ALA A 270 5.15 0.70 -16.34
C ALA A 270 6.55 0.57 -15.71
N SER A 271 7.62 0.66 -16.52
CA SER A 271 8.99 0.64 -16.00
C SER A 271 9.31 1.85 -15.14
N LEU A 272 8.81 3.05 -15.50
CA LEU A 272 9.02 4.26 -14.70
C LEU A 272 8.24 4.21 -13.38
N CYS A 273 7.00 3.72 -13.39
CA CYS A 273 6.16 3.58 -12.20
C CYS A 273 6.58 2.42 -11.28
N ALA A 274 7.41 1.49 -11.76
CA ALA A 274 7.94 0.39 -10.97
C ALA A 274 9.11 0.81 -10.06
N LEU A 275 9.77 1.94 -10.36
CA LEU A 275 10.85 2.48 -9.54
C LEU A 275 10.27 3.23 -8.33
N ASP A 276 10.69 2.84 -7.14
CA ASP A 276 10.22 3.43 -5.89
C ASP A 276 11.09 4.62 -5.41
N HIS A 277 10.73 5.19 -4.26
CA HIS A 277 11.49 6.29 -3.65
C HIS A 277 12.94 5.94 -3.35
N PHE A 278 13.21 4.70 -2.94
CA PHE A 278 14.55 4.23 -2.59
C PHE A 278 15.42 4.13 -3.83
N ASP A 279 14.91 3.56 -4.92
CA ASP A 279 15.61 3.46 -6.21
C ASP A 279 16.03 4.84 -6.72
N TRP A 280 15.09 5.80 -6.70
CA TRP A 280 15.34 7.17 -7.12
C TRP A 280 16.33 7.87 -6.19
N LEU A 281 16.20 7.70 -4.88
CA LEU A 281 17.11 8.32 -3.90
C LEU A 281 18.54 7.79 -4.06
N ALA A 282 18.72 6.48 -4.23
CA ALA A 282 20.02 5.84 -4.46
C ALA A 282 20.73 6.42 -5.69
N VAL A 283 20.04 6.41 -6.83
CA VAL A 283 20.58 6.92 -8.10
C VAL A 283 20.89 8.40 -8.02
N ILE A 284 19.95 9.21 -7.53
CA ILE A 284 20.15 10.66 -7.45
C ILE A 284 21.27 11.01 -6.47
N THR A 285 21.45 10.24 -5.40
CA THR A 285 22.56 10.40 -4.46
C THR A 285 23.91 10.17 -5.12
N ALA A 286 24.06 9.07 -5.85
CA ALA A 286 25.28 8.75 -6.58
C ALA A 286 25.61 9.83 -7.63
N LEU A 287 24.61 10.25 -8.42
CA LEU A 287 24.79 11.26 -9.46
C LEU A 287 25.08 12.66 -8.91
N ALA A 288 24.39 13.08 -7.84
CA ALA A 288 24.62 14.38 -7.21
C ALA A 288 26.01 14.48 -6.58
N THR A 289 26.48 13.39 -5.95
CA THR A 289 27.79 13.31 -5.29
C THR A 289 28.93 13.16 -6.30
N GLY A 290 28.75 12.36 -7.35
CA GLY A 290 29.79 12.09 -8.35
C GLY A 290 30.03 13.26 -9.31
N GLY A 291 29.01 14.08 -9.59
CA GLY A 291 29.16 15.24 -10.46
C GLY A 291 29.18 14.93 -11.96
N PRO A 292 29.42 15.94 -12.82
CA PRO A 292 29.45 15.75 -14.27
C PRO A 292 30.50 14.71 -14.69
N GLY A 293 30.13 13.80 -15.57
CA GLY A 293 30.95 12.67 -16.01
C GLY A 293 30.70 11.35 -15.26
N THR A 294 29.87 11.38 -14.20
CA THR A 294 29.45 10.15 -13.49
C THR A 294 28.72 9.21 -14.46
N SER A 295 28.96 7.91 -14.31
CA SER A 295 28.26 6.90 -15.11
C SER A 295 26.77 6.92 -14.80
N ALA A 296 25.94 6.94 -15.82
CA ALA A 296 24.49 6.88 -15.72
C ALA A 296 23.93 5.82 -16.68
N SER A 297 24.72 4.77 -16.97
CA SER A 297 24.26 3.61 -17.73
C SER A 297 23.29 2.79 -16.89
N ALA A 298 22.33 2.11 -17.50
CA ALA A 298 21.35 1.32 -16.75
C ALA A 298 21.99 0.28 -15.80
N PRO A 299 23.07 -0.44 -16.17
CA PRO A 299 23.80 -1.29 -15.23
C PRO A 299 24.40 -0.53 -14.05
N ASP A 300 24.99 0.64 -14.28
CA ASP A 300 25.58 1.43 -13.20
C ASP A 300 24.50 1.97 -12.25
N LEU A 301 23.33 2.36 -12.78
CA LEU A 301 22.20 2.80 -11.97
C LEU A 301 21.67 1.68 -11.07
N ALA A 302 21.52 0.46 -11.60
CA ALA A 302 21.15 -0.71 -10.79
C ALA A 302 22.21 -1.03 -9.74
N GLY A 303 23.49 -0.88 -10.08
CA GLY A 303 24.60 -0.99 -9.13
C GLY A 303 24.52 0.04 -8.00
N TYR A 304 24.12 1.28 -8.30
CA TYR A 304 23.90 2.30 -7.26
C TYR A 304 22.78 1.91 -6.30
N VAL A 305 21.67 1.35 -6.80
CA VAL A 305 20.58 0.85 -5.93
C VAL A 305 21.08 -0.28 -5.02
N ARG A 306 21.80 -1.25 -5.58
CA ARG A 306 22.36 -2.39 -4.82
C ARG A 306 23.32 -1.93 -3.71
N ASP A 307 24.17 -0.95 -4.02
CA ASP A 307 25.24 -0.49 -3.14
C ASP A 307 24.78 0.65 -2.21
N TYR A 308 23.51 1.10 -2.31
CA TYR A 308 23.01 2.21 -1.52
C TYR A 308 22.70 1.79 -0.08
N ASP A 309 23.39 2.45 0.85
CA ASP A 309 23.10 2.37 2.28
C ASP A 309 22.64 3.76 2.76
N PRO A 310 21.36 3.91 3.19
CA PRO A 310 20.83 5.18 3.67
C PRO A 310 21.52 5.67 4.95
N ASP A 311 22.17 4.78 5.72
CA ASP A 311 22.83 5.08 6.99
C ASP A 311 24.33 5.45 6.83
N GLU A 312 24.92 5.25 5.65
CA GLU A 312 26.30 5.66 5.35
C GLU A 312 26.43 7.20 5.23
N GLY A 313 26.47 7.86 6.39
CA GLY A 313 26.58 9.32 6.50
C GLY A 313 26.15 9.92 7.82
N LEU A 314 25.54 9.14 8.71
CA LEU A 314 25.20 9.53 10.08
C LEU A 314 26.35 9.10 11.03
N ASP A 315 27.41 9.90 11.03
CA ASP A 315 28.57 9.94 11.97
C ASP A 315 29.01 8.65 12.67
N GLY A 316 30.24 8.20 12.36
CA GLY A 316 30.93 7.16 13.10
C GLY A 316 31.13 7.51 14.59
N GLY A 317 30.35 6.86 15.45
CA GLY A 317 30.63 6.69 16.88
C GLY A 317 31.35 5.35 17.13
N PRO A 318 32.41 5.29 17.95
CA PRO A 318 33.13 4.04 18.17
C PRO A 318 32.37 3.14 19.13
N GLY A 319 31.86 2.02 18.63
CA GLY A 319 31.42 0.88 19.43
C GLY A 319 30.03 1.04 20.04
N GLY A 320 29.04 0.54 19.32
CA GLY A 320 27.75 0.16 19.85
C GLY A 320 27.25 -1.00 19.02
N ASP A 321 27.47 -2.23 19.51
CA ASP A 321 26.66 -3.38 19.12
C ASP A 321 25.25 -3.06 19.67
N ASP A 322 24.47 -2.30 18.89
CA ASP A 322 23.07 -2.04 19.18
C ASP A 322 22.30 -2.72 18.05
N ASP A 323 21.77 -3.90 18.37
CA ASP A 323 20.73 -4.61 17.61
C ASP A 323 19.46 -3.74 17.62
N GLY A 324 19.52 -2.62 16.91
CA GLY A 324 18.37 -1.78 16.61
C GLY A 324 17.65 -2.38 15.42
N ASP A 325 16.42 -2.82 15.66
CA ASP A 325 15.48 -3.37 14.67
C ASP A 325 15.52 -2.56 13.37
N ARG A 326 16.27 -3.10 12.40
CA ARG A 326 16.23 -2.71 11.00
C ARG A 326 14.78 -2.80 10.56
N TYR A 327 14.22 -1.71 10.04
CA TYR A 327 12.87 -1.70 9.49
C TYR A 327 12.71 -2.86 8.50
N ASP A 328 12.00 -3.89 8.96
CA ASP A 328 11.56 -5.06 8.20
C ASP A 328 10.41 -4.61 7.29
N PHE A 329 10.75 -4.00 6.16
CA PHE A 329 9.83 -3.92 5.04
C PHE A 329 9.96 -5.23 4.26
N GLY A 330 9.16 -6.22 4.66
CA GLY A 330 8.96 -7.46 3.91
C GLY A 330 9.74 -8.65 4.45
N GLY A 331 9.13 -9.32 5.43
CA GLY A 331 9.54 -10.65 5.87
C GLY A 331 9.54 -11.67 4.71
N LEU A 332 10.73 -11.90 4.15
CA LEU A 332 11.09 -13.09 3.39
C LEU A 332 12.45 -13.59 3.88
N ASP A 333 12.43 -14.33 4.99
CA ASP A 333 13.53 -15.20 5.40
C ASP A 333 13.72 -16.29 4.33
N GLY A 334 14.57 -16.03 3.33
CA GLY A 334 14.72 -16.96 2.22
C GLY A 334 15.55 -16.53 1.00
N GLY A 335 16.55 -15.65 1.11
CA GLY A 335 17.57 -15.50 0.07
C GLY A 335 17.08 -15.01 -1.30
N ASP A 336 16.30 -13.93 -1.33
CA ASP A 336 16.08 -13.18 -2.57
C ASP A 336 17.41 -12.49 -2.95
N GLU A 337 18.13 -13.10 -3.90
CA GLU A 337 19.21 -12.45 -4.64
C GLU A 337 18.62 -11.16 -5.24
N PHE A 338 19.16 -9.99 -4.86
CA PHE A 338 18.76 -8.70 -5.43
C PHE A 338 18.66 -8.84 -6.95
N ASP A 339 17.46 -8.63 -7.51
CA ASP A 339 17.20 -8.80 -8.94
C ASP A 339 17.81 -7.64 -9.74
N GLU A 340 19.15 -7.66 -9.85
CA GLU A 340 19.94 -6.63 -10.54
C GLU A 340 19.51 -6.52 -12.00
N LEU A 341 19.11 -7.63 -12.63
CA LEU A 341 18.64 -7.65 -14.01
C LEU A 341 17.25 -7.01 -14.16
N GLY A 342 16.34 -7.26 -13.22
CA GLY A 342 15.04 -6.60 -13.15
C GLY A 342 15.16 -5.09 -12.98
N ILE A 343 15.93 -4.63 -11.99
CA ILE A 343 16.17 -3.20 -11.75
C ILE A 343 16.88 -2.55 -12.93
N GLN A 344 17.89 -3.20 -13.51
CA GLN A 344 18.56 -2.71 -14.73
C GLN A 344 17.56 -2.51 -15.88
N ALA A 345 16.63 -3.45 -16.09
CA ALA A 345 15.62 -3.33 -17.15
C ALA A 345 14.72 -2.11 -16.95
N MET A 346 14.37 -1.78 -15.70
CA MET A 346 13.57 -0.59 -15.36
C MET A 346 14.31 0.73 -15.66
N PHE A 347 15.64 0.76 -15.55
CA PHE A 347 16.44 1.95 -15.88
C PHE A 347 16.72 2.15 -17.38
N VAL A 348 16.46 1.16 -18.25
CA VAL A 348 16.68 1.32 -19.69
C VAL A 348 15.81 2.44 -20.29
N PRO A 349 14.48 2.51 -20.01
CA PRO A 349 13.67 3.65 -20.43
C PRO A 349 14.11 4.99 -19.80
N VAL A 350 14.54 4.98 -18.54
CA VAL A 350 15.01 6.19 -17.84
C VAL A 350 16.22 6.80 -18.55
N THR A 351 17.25 6.01 -18.81
CA THR A 351 18.48 6.47 -19.48
C THR A 351 18.20 6.96 -20.90
N MET A 352 17.32 6.29 -21.63
CA MET A 352 16.83 6.75 -22.94
C MET A 352 16.20 8.14 -22.86
N LEU A 353 15.30 8.37 -21.90
CA LEU A 353 14.61 9.66 -21.72
C LEU A 353 15.58 10.75 -21.25
N TRP A 354 16.51 10.42 -20.36
CA TRP A 354 17.56 11.33 -19.89
C TRP A 354 18.51 11.77 -21.00
N ARG A 355 18.84 10.91 -21.97
CA ARG A 355 19.61 11.30 -23.17
C ARG A 355 18.88 12.34 -24.00
N ILE A 356 17.57 12.19 -24.18
CA ILE A 356 16.74 13.13 -24.96
C ILE A 356 16.67 14.48 -24.26
N LEU A 357 16.51 14.47 -22.93
CA LEU A 357 16.54 15.67 -22.09
C LEU A 357 17.93 16.33 -22.10
N GLY A 358 18.97 15.60 -22.51
CA GLY A 358 20.37 16.03 -22.42
C GLY A 358 20.91 16.01 -21.00
N ALA A 359 20.25 15.28 -20.09
CA ALA A 359 20.73 15.06 -18.73
C ALA A 359 21.98 14.16 -18.73
N ILE A 360 22.05 13.22 -19.68
CA ILE A 360 23.22 12.38 -19.94
C ILE A 360 23.64 12.48 -21.41
N ASP A 361 24.91 12.23 -21.71
CA ASP A 361 25.46 12.26 -23.07
C ASP A 361 25.32 10.92 -23.81
N ASP A 362 25.92 10.83 -25.00
CA ASP A 362 25.81 9.64 -25.84
C ASP A 362 26.57 8.42 -25.30
N GLU A 363 27.56 8.67 -24.44
CA GLU A 363 28.33 7.71 -23.67
C GLU A 363 27.69 7.38 -22.30
N GLU A 364 26.45 7.82 -22.07
CA GLU A 364 25.69 7.61 -20.84
C GLU A 364 26.39 8.19 -19.61
N ARG A 365 27.05 9.34 -19.78
CA ARG A 365 27.66 10.12 -18.69
C ARG A 365 26.82 11.31 -18.32
N LEU A 366 26.74 11.60 -17.03
CA LEU A 366 26.01 12.74 -16.49
C LEU A 366 26.56 14.06 -17.05
N THR A 367 25.71 14.87 -17.66
CA THR A 367 26.10 16.21 -18.14
C THR A 367 26.01 17.24 -17.00
N PRO A 368 26.60 18.44 -17.15
CA PRO A 368 26.36 19.54 -16.22
C PRO A 368 24.87 19.88 -16.06
N LEU A 369 24.08 19.73 -17.13
CA LEU A 369 22.63 19.94 -17.11
C LEU A 369 21.92 18.87 -16.27
N GLY A 370 22.29 17.60 -16.43
CA GLY A 370 21.75 16.52 -15.60
C GLY A 370 22.14 16.66 -14.13
N TRP A 371 23.39 17.01 -13.84
CA TRP A 371 23.88 17.19 -12.47
C TRP A 371 23.15 18.31 -11.71
N TRP A 372 22.85 19.41 -12.39
CA TRP A 372 22.01 20.47 -11.84
C TRP A 372 20.55 20.03 -11.73
N GLY A 373 19.98 19.55 -12.83
CA GLY A 373 18.53 19.47 -13.02
C GLY A 373 17.87 18.19 -12.50
N LEU A 374 18.51 17.03 -12.57
CA LEU A 374 17.86 15.76 -12.16
C LEU A 374 17.50 15.76 -10.67
N PRO A 375 18.40 16.14 -9.74
CA PRO A 375 18.02 16.17 -8.33
C PRO A 375 16.98 17.25 -8.03
N GLU A 376 16.96 18.35 -8.79
CA GLU A 376 15.94 19.39 -8.67
C GLU A 376 14.57 18.93 -9.17
N ALA A 377 14.53 18.12 -10.22
CA ALA A 377 13.31 17.50 -10.73
C ALA A 377 12.70 16.53 -9.72
N VAL A 378 13.51 15.65 -9.13
CA VAL A 378 13.05 14.72 -8.06
C VAL A 378 12.60 15.49 -6.83
N ARG A 379 13.36 16.52 -6.41
CA ARG A 379 12.96 17.40 -5.30
C ARG A 379 11.59 18.06 -5.54
N ARG A 380 11.27 18.42 -6.79
CA ARG A 380 9.95 18.96 -7.14
C ARG A 380 8.85 17.91 -6.98
N VAL A 381 9.05 16.69 -7.46
CA VAL A 381 8.06 15.60 -7.34
C VAL A 381 7.67 15.42 -5.86
N TRP A 382 8.64 15.15 -5.01
CA TRP A 382 8.38 14.85 -3.60
C TRP A 382 7.88 16.06 -2.78
N ALA A 383 8.23 17.28 -3.19
CA ALA A 383 7.72 18.50 -2.55
C ALA A 383 6.26 18.84 -2.94
N HIS A 384 5.79 18.43 -4.12
CA HIS A 384 4.39 18.62 -4.53
C HIS A 384 3.46 17.66 -3.78
N SER A 385 3.88 16.41 -3.54
CA SER A 385 3.13 15.48 -2.70
C SER A 385 3.05 15.94 -1.24
N ALA A 386 4.13 16.54 -0.71
CA ALA A 386 4.16 17.05 0.66
C ALA A 386 3.37 18.36 0.89
N SER A 387 2.74 18.92 -0.16
CA SER A 387 1.94 20.14 -0.07
C SER A 387 0.45 19.80 0.00
N PRO A 388 -0.21 19.90 1.17
CA PRO A 388 -1.62 19.60 1.28
C PRO A 388 -2.45 20.68 0.58
N GLY A 389 -3.07 20.34 -0.56
CA GLY A 389 -4.22 21.06 -1.09
C GLY A 389 -4.18 21.47 -2.56
N SER A 390 -4.92 20.71 -3.38
CA SER A 390 -5.73 21.27 -4.45
C SER A 390 -6.97 20.39 -4.73
N GLU A 391 -8.07 20.86 -4.14
CA GLU A 391 -9.51 20.63 -4.42
C GLU A 391 -10.09 19.20 -4.57
N PRO A 392 -11.09 18.82 -3.74
CA PRO A 392 -11.98 17.71 -4.08
C PRO A 392 -12.88 18.08 -5.28
N PRO A 393 -13.25 17.11 -6.15
CA PRO A 393 -14.18 17.36 -7.24
C PRO A 393 -15.52 17.86 -6.69
N SER A 394 -15.97 19.01 -7.20
CA SER A 394 -17.30 19.54 -6.89
C SER A 394 -18.38 18.52 -7.27
N PRO A 395 -19.38 18.27 -6.40
CA PRO A 395 -20.48 17.37 -6.72
C PRO A 395 -21.37 18.01 -7.80
N GLY A 396 -21.49 17.32 -8.94
CA GLY A 396 -22.45 17.63 -10.01
C GLY A 396 -23.78 16.93 -9.81
#